data_AF-A0A4Q6FIL2-F1
#
_entry.id   AF-A0A4Q6FIL2-F1
#
_cell.length_a   1.000
_cell.length_b   1.000
_cell.length_c   1.000
_cell.angle_alpha   90.00
_cell.angle_beta   90.00
_cell.angle_gamma   90.00
#
_symmetry.space_group_name_H-M   'P 1'
#
loop_
_entity.id
_entity.type
_entity.pdbx_description
1 polymer ?
#
loop_
_entity_poly.entity_id
_entity_poly.type
_entity_poly.pdbx_seq_one_letter_code
_entity_poly.pdbx_strand_id
1 'polypeptide(L)'
;MHLGTDLLTSISLPEPPASSESNDGTGFYIPEEFLPLAEDPNSLTSKMAARFGVEPRAFLNWRWHMKHQVTDGAAAAKVLDLKEQESRGFQELGHLFNAGITPYYMGLMLPRLDEDECPIRLQALPRIEELKDSLGVADPLSEVAHSPVREVVQVYPDRVAFCVAQLCPVYCRYCFRKRRDEEVGLHFNRAIIDRGIEYIAANPAIR
;
A
#
# COMPACT_ATOMS: atom_id res chain seq x y z
N MET A 1 25.37 9.08 -44.11
CA MET A 1 26.32 8.27 -43.32
C MET A 1 25.51 7.65 -42.20
N HIS A 2 25.45 6.32 -42.16
CA HIS A 2 24.48 5.55 -41.38
C HIS A 2 24.55 5.81 -39.87
N LEU A 3 23.35 5.85 -39.27
CA LEU A 3 23.07 5.79 -37.85
C LEU A 3 23.52 4.41 -37.33
N GLY A 4 24.44 4.40 -36.36
CA GLY A 4 24.78 3.22 -35.58
C GLY A 4 23.80 3.08 -34.42
N THR A 5 22.67 2.43 -34.67
CA THR A 5 21.88 1.72 -33.66
C THR A 5 22.65 0.47 -33.30
N ASP A 6 23.20 0.37 -32.10
CA ASP A 6 23.48 -0.90 -31.41
C ASP A 6 24.10 -0.59 -30.05
N LEU A 7 23.26 -0.66 -29.00
CA LEU A 7 23.60 -1.03 -27.62
C LEU A 7 22.30 -1.00 -26.78
N LEU A 8 21.28 -1.73 -27.25
CA LEU A 8 20.17 -2.21 -26.42
C LEU A 8 20.28 -3.73 -26.35
N THR A 9 21.39 -4.23 -25.82
CA THR A 9 21.56 -5.65 -25.51
C THR A 9 20.95 -5.92 -24.14
N SER A 10 19.65 -6.22 -24.17
CA SER A 10 18.96 -7.22 -23.33
C SER A 10 19.37 -7.31 -21.86
N ILE A 11 18.79 -6.45 -21.00
CA ILE A 11 18.42 -6.89 -19.65
C ILE A 11 17.09 -7.62 -19.81
N SER A 12 17.12 -8.94 -20.01
CA SER A 12 15.90 -9.73 -19.88
C SER A 12 15.54 -9.74 -18.39
N LEU A 13 14.51 -8.98 -18.03
CA LEU A 13 13.76 -9.32 -16.82
C LEU A 13 13.38 -10.80 -16.94
N PRO A 14 13.51 -11.62 -15.87
CA PRO A 14 13.01 -12.99 -15.92
C PRO A 14 11.58 -12.94 -16.42
N GLU A 15 11.30 -13.66 -17.51
CA GLU A 15 9.94 -13.77 -18.00
C GLU A 15 9.08 -14.28 -16.84
N PRO A 16 7.93 -13.64 -16.54
CA PRO A 16 7.00 -14.20 -15.60
C PRO A 16 6.73 -15.65 -16.05
N PRO A 17 6.68 -16.61 -15.11
CA PRO A 17 6.51 -18.02 -15.47
C PRO A 17 5.34 -18.13 -16.46
N ALA A 18 5.59 -18.84 -17.56
CA ALA A 18 4.62 -19.04 -18.62
C ALA A 18 3.29 -19.42 -17.97
N SER A 19 2.29 -18.56 -18.18
CA SER A 19 0.98 -18.63 -17.57
C SER A 19 0.39 -20.03 -17.69
N SER A 20 0.50 -20.84 -16.65
CA SER A 20 -0.41 -21.95 -16.41
C SER A 20 -1.67 -21.36 -15.80
N GLU A 21 -2.68 -21.27 -16.65
CA GLU A 21 -4.11 -21.16 -16.39
C GLU A 21 -4.55 -20.80 -14.95
N SER A 22 -5.18 -19.63 -14.85
CA SER A 22 -5.85 -19.11 -13.66
C SER A 22 -6.83 -20.12 -13.05
N ASN A 23 -6.61 -20.49 -11.79
CA ASN A 23 -7.43 -21.51 -11.11
C ASN A 23 -8.36 -20.93 -10.02
N ASP A 24 -8.61 -19.61 -10.02
CA ASP A 24 -9.51 -18.94 -9.06
C ASP A 24 -10.71 -18.21 -9.72
N GLY A 25 -10.89 -18.35 -11.03
CA GLY A 25 -11.95 -17.67 -11.79
C GLY A 25 -11.75 -16.15 -11.98
N THR A 26 -10.64 -15.57 -11.52
CA THR A 26 -10.36 -14.12 -11.62
C THR A 26 -9.19 -13.75 -12.55
N GLY A 27 -8.55 -14.73 -13.18
CA GLY A 27 -7.44 -14.50 -14.12
C GLY A 27 -6.11 -14.13 -13.44
N PHE A 28 -5.97 -14.38 -12.13
CA PHE A 28 -4.76 -14.06 -11.38
C PHE A 28 -3.93 -15.32 -11.08
N TYR A 29 -2.62 -15.23 -11.27
CA TYR A 29 -1.67 -16.31 -10.99
C TYR A 29 -1.23 -16.27 -9.52
N ILE A 30 -1.39 -17.38 -8.82
CA ILE A 30 -0.88 -17.59 -7.46
C ILE A 30 0.33 -18.51 -7.57
N PRO A 31 1.53 -18.06 -7.17
CA PRO A 31 2.72 -18.91 -7.18
C PRO A 31 2.54 -20.16 -6.30
N GLU A 32 3.06 -21.31 -6.76
CA GLU A 32 2.86 -22.61 -6.10
C GLU A 32 3.35 -22.62 -4.65
N GLU A 33 4.39 -21.85 -4.33
CA GLU A 33 4.94 -21.73 -2.98
C GLU A 33 3.97 -21.14 -1.95
N PHE A 34 2.91 -20.45 -2.39
CA PHE A 34 1.88 -19.90 -1.51
C PHE A 34 0.67 -20.83 -1.34
N LEU A 35 0.51 -21.84 -2.20
CA LEU A 35 -0.61 -22.80 -2.12
C LEU A 35 -0.66 -23.58 -0.79
N PRO A 36 0.47 -24.00 -0.18
CA PRO A 36 0.43 -24.65 1.13
C PRO A 36 -0.24 -23.81 2.22
N LEU A 37 -0.21 -22.47 2.10
CA LEU A 37 -0.92 -21.60 3.04
C LEU A 37 -2.45 -21.73 2.90
N ALA A 38 -2.97 -21.91 1.69
CA ALA A 38 -4.41 -22.11 1.48
C ALA A 38 -4.87 -23.54 1.85
N GLU A 39 -3.95 -24.49 1.88
CA GLU A 39 -4.25 -25.91 2.17
C GLU A 39 -4.10 -26.26 3.65
N ASP A 40 -3.27 -25.51 4.40
CA ASP A 40 -3.16 -25.66 5.85
C ASP A 40 -4.32 -24.92 6.56
N PRO A 41 -5.25 -25.63 7.24
CA PRO A 41 -6.35 -24.99 7.98
C PRO A 41 -5.88 -24.14 9.17
N ASN A 42 -4.65 -24.35 9.66
CA ASN A 42 -4.08 -23.58 10.76
C ASN A 42 -3.35 -22.32 10.32
N SER A 43 -3.13 -22.16 9.01
CA SER A 43 -2.46 -20.98 8.48
C SER A 43 -3.26 -19.71 8.76
N LEU A 44 -2.56 -18.57 8.73
CA LEU A 44 -3.23 -17.28 8.79
C LEU A 44 -4.21 -17.09 7.64
N THR A 45 -3.82 -17.51 6.43
CA THR A 45 -4.64 -17.45 5.21
C THR A 45 -5.98 -18.15 5.42
N SER A 46 -5.98 -19.41 5.86
CA SER A 46 -7.21 -20.19 6.03
C SER A 46 -8.11 -19.63 7.13
N LYS A 47 -7.53 -19.23 8.27
CA LYS A 47 -8.27 -18.61 9.37
C LYS A 47 -8.93 -17.30 8.96
N MET A 48 -8.20 -16.46 8.24
CA MET A 48 -8.72 -15.17 7.79
C MET A 48 -9.69 -15.30 6.63
N ALA A 49 -9.47 -16.23 5.71
CA ALA A 49 -10.42 -16.56 4.65
C ALA A 49 -11.77 -16.97 5.24
N ALA A 50 -11.77 -17.87 6.24
CA ALA A 50 -12.98 -18.25 6.97
C ALA A 50 -13.66 -17.04 7.65
N ARG A 51 -12.88 -16.16 8.30
CA ARG A 51 -13.41 -14.95 8.97
C ARG A 51 -14.03 -13.94 8.00
N PHE A 52 -13.52 -13.86 6.78
CA PHE A 52 -14.04 -13.00 5.71
C PHE A 52 -15.06 -13.71 4.80
N GLY A 53 -15.35 -14.99 5.05
CA GLY A 53 -16.33 -15.76 4.28
C GLY A 53 -15.90 -16.02 2.82
N VAL A 54 -14.61 -16.21 2.58
CA VAL A 54 -14.05 -16.47 1.24
C VAL A 54 -13.23 -17.75 1.22
N GLU A 55 -13.03 -18.32 0.03
CA GLU A 55 -12.14 -19.46 -0.16
C GLU A 55 -10.68 -19.11 0.20
N PRO A 56 -9.91 -19.99 0.86
CA PRO A 56 -8.51 -19.73 1.20
C PRO A 56 -7.64 -19.34 -0.01
N ARG A 57 -7.89 -19.93 -1.18
CA ARG A 57 -7.21 -19.55 -2.43
C ARG A 57 -7.56 -18.13 -2.89
N ALA A 58 -8.82 -17.70 -2.75
CA ALA A 58 -9.21 -16.32 -3.05
C ALA A 58 -8.53 -15.32 -2.09
N PHE A 59 -8.28 -15.74 -0.84
CA PHE A 59 -7.53 -14.94 0.13
C PHE A 59 -6.03 -14.82 -0.23
N LEU A 60 -5.46 -15.65 -1.10
CA LEU A 60 -4.10 -15.43 -1.61
C LEU A 60 -4.03 -14.35 -2.70
N ASN A 61 -5.16 -13.92 -3.24
CA ASN A 61 -5.21 -12.93 -4.31
C ASN A 61 -5.03 -11.50 -3.74
N TRP A 62 -3.88 -10.87 -3.99
CA TRP A 62 -3.62 -9.51 -3.49
C TRP A 62 -4.62 -8.47 -4.01
N ARG A 63 -5.20 -8.66 -5.21
CA ARG A 63 -6.22 -7.74 -5.73
C ARG A 63 -7.50 -7.83 -4.91
N TRP A 64 -7.83 -9.02 -4.41
CA TRP A 64 -8.94 -9.19 -3.48
C TRP A 64 -8.67 -8.42 -2.19
N HIS A 65 -7.46 -8.50 -1.62
CA HIS A 65 -7.08 -7.70 -0.43
C HIS A 65 -7.22 -6.20 -0.63
N MET A 66 -6.76 -5.68 -1.77
CA MET A 66 -6.88 -4.25 -2.08
C MET A 66 -8.35 -3.81 -2.18
N LYS A 67 -9.23 -4.65 -2.73
CA LYS A 67 -10.68 -4.36 -2.84
C LYS A 67 -11.44 -4.47 -1.52
N HIS A 68 -10.92 -5.25 -0.57
CA HIS A 68 -11.57 -5.53 0.72
C HIS A 68 -10.79 -4.91 1.88
N GLN A 69 -10.06 -3.83 1.63
CA GLN A 69 -9.47 -3.03 2.69
C GLN A 69 -10.55 -2.58 3.67
N VAL A 70 -10.25 -2.72 4.96
CA VAL A 70 -11.08 -2.18 6.03
C VAL A 70 -10.75 -0.71 6.20
N THR A 71 -11.73 0.14 5.92
CA THR A 71 -11.57 1.60 5.86
C THR A 71 -12.33 2.34 6.96
N ASP A 72 -13.18 1.67 7.73
CA ASP A 72 -13.99 2.27 8.78
C ASP A 72 -14.12 1.37 10.01
N GLY A 73 -14.54 1.97 11.13
CA GLY A 73 -14.66 1.29 12.41
C GLY A 73 -15.73 0.19 12.42
N ALA A 74 -16.81 0.33 11.65
CA ALA A 74 -17.87 -0.70 11.61
C ALA A 74 -17.39 -1.95 10.86
N ALA A 75 -16.64 -1.80 9.78
CA ALA A 75 -15.96 -2.88 9.09
C ALA A 75 -14.87 -3.50 9.98
N ALA A 76 -14.09 -2.69 10.70
CA ALA A 76 -13.05 -3.19 11.59
C ALA A 76 -13.60 -3.99 12.77
N ALA A 77 -14.73 -3.55 13.36
CA ALA A 77 -15.42 -4.24 14.45
C ALA A 77 -15.96 -5.63 14.08
N LYS A 78 -16.19 -5.90 12.78
CA LYS A 78 -16.54 -7.26 12.31
C LYS A 78 -15.37 -8.23 12.40
N VAL A 79 -14.14 -7.71 12.42
CA VAL A 79 -12.90 -8.50 12.33
C VAL A 79 -12.13 -8.49 13.65
N LEU A 80 -12.21 -7.44 14.45
CA LEU A 80 -11.49 -7.31 15.71
C LEU A 80 -12.40 -6.67 16.76
N ASP A 81 -12.22 -7.03 18.03
CA ASP A 81 -12.75 -6.23 19.12
C ASP A 81 -11.94 -4.93 19.19
N LEU A 82 -12.61 -3.81 18.91
CA LEU A 82 -12.00 -2.48 18.91
C LEU A 82 -11.95 -1.94 20.33
N LYS A 83 -10.79 -1.39 20.69
CA LYS A 83 -10.64 -0.66 21.95
C LYS A 83 -11.30 0.71 21.82
N GLU A 84 -11.59 1.35 22.95
CA GLU A 84 -12.28 2.65 22.94
C GLU A 84 -11.50 3.69 22.13
N GLN A 85 -10.18 3.79 22.33
CA GLN A 85 -9.31 4.71 21.60
C GLN A 85 -9.29 4.46 20.10
N GLU A 86 -9.48 3.22 19.65
CA GLU A 86 -9.51 2.84 18.24
C GLU A 86 -10.87 3.13 17.62
N SER A 87 -11.96 2.80 18.32
CA SER A 87 -13.33 3.12 17.90
C SER A 87 -13.50 4.63 17.73
N ARG A 88 -13.04 5.41 18.73
CA ARG A 88 -13.03 6.88 18.66
C ARG A 88 -12.07 7.38 17.58
N GLY A 89 -10.91 6.74 17.41
CA GLY A 89 -9.97 7.08 16.34
C GLY A 89 -10.62 7.00 14.97
N PHE A 90 -11.32 5.90 14.65
CA PHE A 90 -12.04 5.78 13.38
C PHE A 90 -13.13 6.85 13.20
N GLN A 91 -13.88 7.15 14.26
CA GLN A 91 -14.97 8.13 14.22
C GLN A 91 -14.45 9.57 14.00
N GLU A 92 -13.43 9.96 14.76
CA GLU A 92 -12.97 11.35 14.84
C GLU A 92 -11.92 11.66 13.76
N LEU A 93 -11.12 10.69 13.33
CA LEU A 93 -10.07 10.92 12.32
C LEU A 93 -10.50 10.62 10.90
N GLY A 94 -11.63 9.92 10.69
CA GLY A 94 -12.04 9.43 9.36
C GLY A 94 -12.27 10.52 8.31
N HIS A 95 -12.45 11.78 8.73
CA HIS A 95 -12.56 12.94 7.83
C HIS A 95 -11.23 13.67 7.58
N LEU A 96 -10.19 13.36 8.35
CA LEU A 96 -8.86 13.97 8.26
C LEU A 96 -7.86 13.05 7.57
N PHE A 97 -7.91 11.76 7.90
CA PHE A 97 -6.93 10.79 7.45
C PHE A 97 -7.62 9.53 6.97
N ASN A 98 -7.17 9.02 5.84
CA ASN A 98 -7.67 7.77 5.30
C ASN A 98 -7.30 6.63 6.26
N ALA A 99 -8.18 5.65 6.34
CA ALA A 99 -7.87 4.34 6.88
C ALA A 99 -8.03 3.32 5.77
N GLY A 100 -7.14 2.33 5.76
CA GLY A 100 -7.19 1.21 4.85
C GLY A 100 -6.26 0.14 5.39
N ILE A 101 -6.81 -0.98 5.81
CA ILE A 101 -6.05 -2.11 6.35
C ILE A 101 -6.46 -3.35 5.57
N THR A 102 -5.52 -4.03 4.90
CA THR A 102 -5.87 -5.27 4.19
C THR A 102 -6.35 -6.35 5.17
N PRO A 103 -7.24 -7.26 4.73
CA PRO A 103 -7.65 -8.41 5.52
C PRO A 103 -6.47 -9.23 6.05
N TYR A 104 -5.41 -9.42 5.25
CA TYR A 104 -4.18 -10.08 5.71
C TYR A 104 -3.54 -9.36 6.90
N TYR A 105 -3.37 -8.03 6.81
CA TYR A 105 -2.71 -7.25 7.86
C TYR A 105 -3.53 -7.23 9.16
N MET A 106 -4.87 -7.23 9.07
CA MET A 106 -5.73 -7.42 10.24
C MET A 106 -5.52 -8.79 10.90
N GLY A 107 -5.28 -9.83 10.11
CA GLY A 107 -5.02 -11.17 10.60
C GLY A 107 -3.79 -11.26 11.50
N LEU A 108 -2.76 -10.47 11.21
CA LEU A 108 -1.55 -10.40 12.05
C LEU A 108 -1.83 -9.86 13.47
N MET A 109 -2.98 -9.21 13.67
CA MET A 109 -3.40 -8.70 14.98
C MET A 109 -4.12 -9.77 15.83
N LEU A 110 -4.64 -10.85 15.21
CA LEU A 110 -5.42 -11.87 15.91
C LEU A 110 -4.68 -12.60 17.05
N PRO A 111 -3.39 -12.95 16.93
CA PRO A 111 -2.68 -13.61 18.02
C PRO A 111 -2.45 -12.71 19.25
N ARG A 112 -2.77 -11.41 19.15
CA ARG A 112 -2.42 -10.36 20.11
C ARG A 112 -3.63 -9.47 20.45
N LEU A 113 -4.84 -10.01 20.40
CA LEU A 113 -6.07 -9.25 20.67
C LEU A 113 -6.08 -8.64 22.08
N ASP A 114 -5.55 -9.39 23.05
CA ASP A 114 -5.51 -8.99 24.45
C ASP A 114 -4.40 -7.96 24.76
N GLU A 115 -3.48 -7.70 23.83
CA GLU A 115 -2.38 -6.74 24.04
C GLU A 115 -2.88 -5.29 23.84
N ASP A 116 -2.85 -4.47 24.89
CA ASP A 116 -3.13 -3.02 24.83
C ASP A 116 -2.21 -2.27 23.87
N GLU A 117 -0.96 -2.72 23.81
CA GLU A 117 0.09 -2.15 22.96
C GLU A 117 0.52 -3.12 21.86
N CYS A 118 -0.43 -3.84 21.26
CA CYS A 118 -0.13 -4.64 20.07
C CYS A 118 0.56 -3.74 19.01
N PRO A 119 1.82 -4.02 18.63
CA PRO A 119 2.60 -3.11 17.80
C PRO A 119 2.03 -2.94 16.39
N ILE A 120 1.29 -3.93 15.91
CA ILE A 120 0.65 -3.92 14.58
C ILE A 120 -0.60 -3.04 14.61
N ARG A 121 -1.37 -3.06 15.71
CA ARG A 121 -2.53 -2.17 15.89
C ARG A 121 -2.11 -0.71 15.95
N LEU A 122 -1.04 -0.40 16.69
CA LEU A 122 -0.47 0.95 16.76
C LEU A 122 -0.06 1.50 15.39
N GLN A 123 0.33 0.63 14.48
CA GLN A 123 0.79 1.00 13.14
C GLN A 123 -0.35 1.21 12.14
N ALA A 124 -1.51 0.57 12.32
CA ALA A 124 -2.56 0.52 11.30
C ALA A 124 -3.94 0.99 11.75
N LEU A 125 -4.31 0.84 13.02
CA LEU A 125 -5.62 1.28 13.52
C LEU A 125 -5.53 2.75 13.95
N PRO A 126 -6.43 3.62 13.45
CA PRO A 126 -6.50 5.01 13.91
C PRO A 126 -6.74 5.08 15.41
N ARG A 127 -6.09 6.02 16.09
CA ARG A 127 -6.24 6.23 17.52
C ARG A 127 -6.40 7.71 17.86
N ILE A 128 -7.25 8.03 18.83
CA ILE A 128 -7.59 9.43 19.17
C ILE A 128 -6.37 10.29 19.55
N GLU A 129 -5.28 9.66 20.01
CA GLU A 129 -4.00 10.30 20.30
C GLU A 129 -3.41 11.04 19.11
N GLU A 130 -3.74 10.66 17.88
CA GLU A 130 -3.26 11.34 16.67
C GLU A 130 -3.77 12.79 16.54
N LEU A 131 -4.88 13.15 17.21
CA LEU A 131 -5.35 14.53 17.27
C LEU A 131 -4.51 15.41 18.21
N LYS A 132 -3.62 14.81 19.02
CA LYS A 132 -2.81 15.52 20.01
C LYS A 132 -1.44 15.93 19.47
N ASP A 133 -1.15 15.70 18.20
CA ASP A 133 0.11 16.11 17.59
C ASP A 133 0.14 17.64 17.41
N SER A 134 1.01 18.29 18.19
CA SER A 134 1.26 19.73 18.15
C SER A 134 2.60 20.10 17.48
N LEU A 135 3.39 19.09 17.09
CA LEU A 135 4.74 19.28 16.56
C LEU A 135 4.82 18.96 15.06
N GLY A 136 3.91 18.14 14.56
CA GLY A 136 3.82 17.78 13.16
C GLY A 136 3.64 18.99 12.24
N VAL A 137 4.26 18.90 11.06
CA VAL A 137 4.04 19.81 9.94
C VAL A 137 3.55 19.01 8.75
N ALA A 138 2.79 19.63 7.84
CA ALA A 138 2.17 18.91 6.73
C ALA A 138 3.21 18.24 5.80
N ASP A 139 4.28 18.95 5.44
CA ASP A 139 5.33 18.48 4.53
C ASP A 139 6.72 18.54 5.20
N PRO A 140 7.03 17.60 6.11
CA PRO A 140 8.24 17.65 6.93
C PRO A 140 9.54 17.51 6.11
N LEU A 141 9.44 16.99 4.89
CA LEU A 141 10.57 16.81 3.98
C LEU A 141 10.62 17.90 2.88
N SER A 142 9.71 18.87 2.91
CA SER A 142 9.58 19.91 1.89
C SER A 142 9.52 19.34 0.46
N GLU A 143 8.85 18.19 0.29
CA GLU A 143 8.77 17.48 -0.98
C GLU A 143 8.19 18.36 -2.09
N VAL A 144 7.19 19.20 -1.77
CA VAL A 144 6.56 20.09 -2.74
C VAL A 144 7.55 21.13 -3.26
N ALA A 145 8.34 21.72 -2.35
CA ALA A 145 9.34 22.72 -2.73
C ALA A 145 10.52 22.12 -3.52
N HIS A 146 10.83 20.84 -3.28
CA HIS A 146 11.87 20.09 -3.98
C HIS A 146 11.36 19.34 -5.21
N SER A 147 10.15 19.63 -5.70
CA SER A 147 9.57 18.98 -6.87
C SER A 147 9.70 19.85 -8.14
N PRO A 148 10.76 19.71 -8.97
CA PRO A 148 10.89 20.43 -10.24
C PRO A 148 9.74 20.13 -11.21
N VAL A 149 9.20 18.91 -11.16
CA VAL A 149 7.92 18.53 -11.77
C VAL A 149 7.11 17.76 -10.74
N ARG A 150 5.77 17.79 -10.88
CA ARG A 150 4.86 17.13 -9.93
C ARG A 150 5.21 15.65 -9.75
N GLU A 151 5.25 15.19 -8.50
CA GLU A 151 5.61 13.84 -8.05
C GLU A 151 7.08 13.41 -8.20
N VAL A 152 7.95 14.23 -8.80
CA VAL A 152 9.39 13.96 -8.85
C VAL A 152 10.07 14.85 -7.83
N VAL A 153 10.44 14.28 -6.68
CA VAL A 153 11.16 15.00 -5.63
C VAL A 153 12.66 14.86 -5.87
N GLN A 154 13.36 15.97 -6.06
CA GLN A 154 14.81 16.01 -6.24
C GLN A 154 15.49 16.89 -5.19
N VAL A 155 15.92 16.25 -4.10
CA VAL A 155 16.75 16.88 -3.06
C VAL A 155 18.24 16.74 -3.39
N TYR A 156 18.61 15.67 -4.09
CA TYR A 156 20.00 15.34 -4.39
C TYR A 156 20.33 15.57 -5.86
N PRO A 157 21.60 15.89 -6.21
CA PRO A 157 21.96 16.19 -7.58
C PRO A 157 21.79 15.03 -8.58
N ASP A 158 21.90 13.78 -8.11
CA ASP A 158 22.07 12.60 -8.96
C ASP A 158 20.97 11.54 -8.84
N ARG A 159 19.91 11.81 -8.07
CA ARG A 159 18.81 10.86 -7.85
C ARG A 159 17.52 11.57 -7.47
N VAL A 160 16.40 10.92 -7.76
CA VAL A 160 15.06 11.42 -7.47
C VAL A 160 14.24 10.38 -6.73
N ALA A 161 13.25 10.85 -5.96
CA ALA A 161 12.13 10.01 -5.53
C ALA A 161 10.93 10.33 -6.42
N PHE A 162 10.48 9.34 -7.20
CA PHE A 162 9.37 9.50 -8.13
C PHE A 162 8.14 8.74 -7.64
N CYS A 163 7.08 9.48 -7.29
CA CYS A 163 5.84 8.89 -6.83
C CYS A 163 4.87 8.64 -7.99
N VAL A 164 4.76 7.38 -8.43
CA VAL A 164 3.93 6.97 -9.57
C VAL A 164 2.52 6.52 -9.19
N ALA A 165 2.28 6.33 -7.89
CA ALA A 165 0.99 5.88 -7.35
C ALA A 165 0.78 6.42 -5.94
N GLN A 166 -0.46 6.80 -5.65
CA GLN A 166 -0.92 7.22 -4.34
C GLN A 166 -1.99 6.25 -3.83
N LEU A 167 -1.59 4.99 -3.66
CA LEU A 167 -2.43 3.92 -3.14
C LEU A 167 -1.56 3.07 -2.23
N CYS A 168 -2.02 2.82 -1.01
CA CYS A 168 -1.32 1.99 -0.05
C CYS A 168 -2.19 0.77 0.32
N PRO A 169 -1.64 -0.46 0.33
CA PRO A 169 -2.34 -1.63 0.88
C PRO A 169 -2.65 -1.47 2.37
N VAL A 170 -1.81 -0.74 3.10
CA VAL A 170 -2.04 -0.36 4.49
C VAL A 170 -1.70 1.11 4.66
N TYR A 171 -2.65 1.89 5.19
CA TYR A 171 -2.45 3.30 5.54
C TYR A 171 -1.83 3.39 6.93
N CYS A 172 -0.50 3.39 6.98
CA CYS A 172 0.25 3.44 8.23
C CYS A 172 -0.07 4.73 9.01
N ARG A 173 -0.35 4.62 10.31
CA ARG A 173 -0.66 5.78 11.18
C ARG A 173 0.54 6.69 11.42
N TYR A 174 1.74 6.21 11.12
CA TYR A 174 3.02 6.94 11.18
C TYR A 174 3.52 7.40 9.79
N CYS A 175 2.65 7.44 8.78
CA CYS A 175 3.03 7.86 7.43
C CYS A 175 3.50 9.33 7.41
N PHE A 176 4.76 9.60 7.03
CA PHE A 176 5.27 10.98 6.88
C PHE A 176 4.63 11.72 5.69
N ARG A 177 3.90 11.02 4.82
CA ARG A 177 3.13 11.56 3.70
C ARG A 177 1.63 11.63 4.00
N LYS A 178 1.23 11.69 5.26
CA LYS A 178 -0.19 11.73 5.66
C LYS A 178 -0.98 12.87 5.02
N ARG A 179 -0.33 14.03 4.78
CA ARG A 179 -0.91 15.17 4.04
C ARG A 179 -1.48 14.81 2.67
N ARG A 180 -1.03 13.69 2.08
CA ARG A 180 -1.47 13.26 0.76
C ARG A 180 -2.90 12.73 0.76
N ASP A 181 -3.45 12.35 1.90
CA ASP A 181 -4.84 11.88 1.99
C ASP A 181 -5.86 12.92 1.49
N GLU A 182 -5.51 14.21 1.51
CA GLU A 182 -6.31 15.31 1.00
C GLU A 182 -6.14 15.55 -0.52
N GLU A 183 -5.14 14.93 -1.14
CA GLU A 183 -4.83 15.15 -2.56
C GLU A 183 -5.68 14.27 -3.48
N VAL A 184 -6.43 14.91 -4.39
CA VAL A 184 -7.33 14.23 -5.34
C VAL A 184 -6.70 14.10 -6.73
N GLY A 185 -6.99 12.98 -7.42
CA GLY A 185 -6.67 12.81 -8.85
C GLY A 185 -5.22 12.42 -9.17
N LEU A 186 -4.49 11.95 -8.16
CA LEU A 186 -3.09 11.53 -8.27
C LEU A 186 -2.90 10.03 -8.51
N HIS A 187 -3.97 9.24 -8.39
CA HIS A 187 -3.91 7.80 -8.57
C HIS A 187 -3.61 7.46 -10.03
N PHE A 188 -2.41 6.93 -10.30
CA PHE A 188 -1.98 6.47 -11.62
C PHE A 188 -2.20 7.49 -12.74
N ASN A 189 -1.99 8.78 -12.44
CA ASN A 189 -2.22 9.84 -13.41
C ASN A 189 -1.14 9.81 -14.50
N ARG A 190 -1.50 9.28 -15.66
CA ARG A 190 -0.55 9.04 -16.77
C ARG A 190 0.18 10.31 -17.21
N ALA A 191 -0.51 11.44 -17.29
CA ALA A 191 0.09 12.71 -17.70
C ALA A 191 1.08 13.29 -16.68
N ILE A 192 0.92 12.96 -15.38
CA ILE A 192 1.92 13.28 -14.36
C ILE A 192 3.13 12.35 -14.50
N ILE A 193 2.87 11.06 -14.72
CA ILE A 193 3.92 10.05 -14.88
C ILE A 193 4.79 10.35 -16.11
N ASP A 194 4.19 10.62 -17.26
CA ASP A 194 4.92 10.90 -18.50
C ASP A 194 5.82 12.15 -18.33
N ARG A 195 5.32 13.21 -17.68
CA ARG A 195 6.13 14.41 -17.37
C ARG A 195 7.30 14.11 -16.44
N GLY A 196 7.11 13.22 -15.47
CA GLY A 196 8.20 12.78 -14.60
C GLY A 196 9.28 12.00 -15.36
N ILE A 197 8.87 11.12 -16.28
CA ILE A 197 9.79 10.38 -17.15
C ILE A 197 10.54 11.34 -18.08
N GLU A 198 9.84 12.30 -18.71
CA GLU A 198 10.45 13.33 -19.56
C GLU A 198 11.51 14.14 -18.79
N TYR A 199 11.18 14.55 -17.56
CA TYR A 199 12.14 15.24 -16.69
C TYR A 199 13.38 14.39 -16.42
N ILE A 200 13.19 13.13 -16.00
CA ILE A 200 14.32 12.24 -15.69
C ILE A 200 15.19 12.00 -16.94
N ALA A 201 14.57 11.73 -18.09
CA ALA A 201 15.27 11.49 -19.36
C ALA A 201 16.07 12.71 -19.84
N ALA A 202 15.59 13.93 -19.58
CA ALA A 202 16.25 15.17 -19.96
C ALA A 202 17.41 15.57 -19.02
N ASN A 203 17.62 14.86 -17.90
CA ASN A 203 18.61 15.21 -16.88
C ASN A 203 19.67 14.10 -16.72
N PRO A 204 20.78 14.13 -17.50
CA PRO A 204 21.83 13.10 -17.46
C PRO A 204 22.57 12.95 -16.12
N ALA A 205 22.40 13.91 -15.20
CA ALA A 205 22.96 13.82 -13.86
C ALA A 205 22.27 12.76 -12.99
N ILE A 206 20.99 12.45 -13.28
CA ILE A 206 20.19 11.43 -12.60
C ILE A 206 20.58 10.05 -13.13
N ARG A 207 20.85 9.09 -12.23
CA ARG A 207 21.43 7.78 -12.56
C ARG A 207 20.61 6.63 -12.02
#